data_AF-X0YMR5-F1
#
_entry.id   AF-X0YMR5-F1
#
_cell.length_a   1.000
_cell.length_b   1.000
_cell.length_c   1.000
_cell.angle_alpha   90.00
_cell.angle_beta   90.00
_cell.angle_gamma   90.00
#
_symmetry.space_group_name_H-M   'P 1'
#
loop_
_entity.id
_entity.type
_entity.pdbx_description
1 polymer ?
#
loop_
_entity_poly.entity_id
_entity_poly.type
_entity_poly.pdbx_seq_one_letter_code
_entity_poly.pdbx_strand_id
1 'polypeptide(L)'
;EILNKQRKVIYFERRKILESASVQTKLLADGEQIITEIVSKLEKNQLTLSEVIPRLENLFGTNFLLLNKFKDNLNNFDILELKTYLFQEFWLAYETKVLELETRHLGIIRALERTLILIYIDTEWKEHLQKMALLRDAVGWRSYGQRNPLFEYKDEAYEFFKRRAQITRHLVIYDLIRSSII
;
A
#
# COMPACT_ATOMS: atom_id res chain seq x y z
N GLU A 1 16.14 21.50 0.10
CA GLU A 1 15.03 21.70 1.07
C GLU A 1 13.97 20.61 1.06
N ILE A 2 13.51 20.15 -0.11
CA ILE A 2 12.43 19.14 -0.24
C ILE A 2 12.74 17.84 0.50
N LEU A 3 13.93 17.27 0.30
CA LEU A 3 14.39 16.07 1.00
C LEU A 3 14.34 16.20 2.52
N ASN A 4 14.69 17.37 3.08
CA ASN A 4 14.62 17.61 4.51
C ASN A 4 13.17 17.61 5.01
N LYS A 5 12.23 18.17 4.24
CA LYS A 5 10.79 18.13 4.57
C LYS A 5 10.28 16.69 4.53
N GLN A 6 10.59 15.93 3.48
CA GLN A 6 10.21 14.52 3.35
C GLN A 6 10.79 13.68 4.51
N ARG A 7 12.07 13.87 4.83
CA ARG A 7 12.74 13.21 5.96
C ARG A 7 12.04 13.47 7.30
N LYS A 8 11.61 14.71 7.56
CA LYS A 8 10.85 15.05 8.78
C LYS A 8 9.54 14.27 8.85
N VAL A 9 8.82 14.12 7.74
CA VAL A 9 7.57 13.33 7.65
C VAL A 9 7.85 11.87 7.95
N ILE A 10 8.86 11.25 7.33
CA ILE A 10 9.22 9.85 7.57
C ILE A 10 9.59 9.59 9.03
N TYR A 11 10.41 10.45 9.63
CA TYR A 11 10.77 10.28 11.04
C TYR A 11 9.59 10.48 11.99
N PHE A 12 8.66 11.37 11.64
CA PHE A 12 7.42 11.53 12.39
C PHE A 12 6.53 10.28 12.29
N GLU A 13 6.33 9.74 11.09
CA GLU A 13 5.58 8.49 10.87
C GLU A 13 6.20 7.33 11.65
N ARG A 14 7.53 7.17 11.56
CA ARG A 14 8.27 6.13 12.25
C ARG A 14 8.13 6.24 13.77
N ARG A 15 8.28 7.44 14.31
CA ARG A 15 8.10 7.71 15.75
C ARG A 15 6.67 7.36 16.19
N LYS A 16 5.66 7.77 15.42
CA LYS A 16 4.26 7.46 15.71
C LYS A 16 3.99 5.95 15.80
N ILE A 17 4.62 5.14 14.94
CA ILE A 17 4.49 3.67 14.96
C ILE A 17 5.21 3.04 16.16
N LEU A 18 6.35 3.61 16.57
CA LEU A 18 7.11 3.14 17.72
C LEU A 18 6.39 3.45 19.04
N GLU A 19 5.77 4.64 19.13
CA GLU A 19 5.06 5.10 20.32
C GLU A 19 3.63 4.56 20.44
N SER A 20 3.05 4.03 19.36
CA SER A 20 1.68 3.53 19.40
C SER A 20 1.54 2.18 20.11
N ALA A 21 0.49 2.05 20.92
CA ALA A 21 0.15 0.81 21.62
C ALA A 21 -0.23 -0.32 20.63
N SER A 22 -0.94 0.03 19.55
CA SER A 22 -1.29 -0.87 18.46
C SER A 22 -1.13 -0.17 17.10
N VAL A 23 -0.94 -0.94 16.03
CA VAL A 23 -0.85 -0.45 14.64
C VAL A 23 -1.95 -1.04 13.75
N GLN A 24 -2.74 -1.96 14.29
CA GLN A 24 -3.91 -2.58 13.65
C GLN A 24 -4.84 -1.57 12.95
N THR A 25 -5.22 -0.48 13.61
CA THR A 25 -6.13 0.52 13.01
C THR A 25 -5.53 1.17 11.76
N LYS A 26 -4.22 1.39 11.75
CA LYS A 26 -3.50 1.89 10.59
C LYS A 26 -3.49 0.85 9.46
N LEU A 27 -3.23 -0.42 9.77
CA LEU A 27 -3.23 -1.50 8.77
C LEU A 27 -4.59 -1.70 8.13
N LEU A 28 -5.66 -1.67 8.92
CA LEU A 28 -7.03 -1.78 8.41
C LEU A 28 -7.34 -0.62 7.45
N ALA A 29 -7.02 0.61 7.85
CA ALA A 29 -7.17 1.78 7.00
C ALA A 29 -6.31 1.71 5.73
N ASP A 30 -5.08 1.20 5.83
CA ASP A 30 -4.19 1.02 4.68
C ASP A 30 -4.78 -0.01 3.69
N GLY A 31 -5.38 -1.10 4.17
CA GLY A 31 -6.08 -2.09 3.36
C GLY A 31 -7.34 -1.54 2.67
N GLU A 32 -8.17 -0.80 3.41
CA GLU A 32 -9.35 -0.12 2.86
C GLU A 32 -8.98 0.90 1.78
N GLN A 33 -7.86 1.61 1.97
CA GLN A 33 -7.35 2.54 0.98
C GLN A 33 -6.92 1.81 -0.29
N ILE A 34 -6.21 0.67 -0.17
CA ILE A 34 -5.82 -0.15 -1.33
C ILE A 34 -7.05 -0.61 -2.11
N ILE A 35 -8.06 -1.14 -1.43
CA ILE A 35 -9.31 -1.60 -2.06
C ILE A 35 -10.02 -0.43 -2.75
N THR A 36 -10.10 0.73 -2.10
CA THR A 36 -10.68 1.95 -2.69
C THR A 36 -9.93 2.38 -3.94
N GLU A 37 -8.60 2.35 -3.93
CA GLU A 37 -7.77 2.67 -5.09
C GLU A 37 -8.00 1.68 -6.24
N ILE A 38 -8.20 0.40 -5.97
CA ILE A 38 -8.52 -0.62 -6.98
C ILE A 38 -9.91 -0.41 -7.56
N VAL A 39 -10.93 -0.24 -6.71
CA VAL A 39 -12.31 -0.02 -7.13
C VAL A 39 -12.45 1.26 -7.96
N SER A 40 -11.80 2.36 -7.55
CA SER A 40 -11.83 3.61 -8.32
C SER A 40 -11.18 3.50 -9.71
N LYS A 41 -10.21 2.59 -9.89
CA LYS A 41 -9.60 2.31 -11.20
C LYS A 41 -10.51 1.44 -12.07
N LEU A 42 -11.30 0.56 -11.46
CA LEU A 42 -12.37 -0.18 -12.16
C LEU A 42 -13.46 0.78 -12.66
N GLU A 43 -13.96 1.68 -11.80
CA GLU A 43 -15.00 2.66 -12.17
C GLU A 43 -14.60 3.52 -13.38
N LYS A 44 -13.33 3.89 -13.48
CA LYS A 44 -12.80 4.72 -14.57
C LYS A 44 -12.52 3.93 -15.85
N ASN A 45 -12.89 2.65 -15.92
CA ASN A 45 -12.56 1.71 -17.00
C ASN A 45 -11.05 1.66 -17.32
N GLN A 46 -10.21 1.98 -16.34
CA GLN A 46 -8.74 1.95 -16.51
C GLN A 46 -8.17 0.55 -16.31
N LEU A 47 -8.93 -0.36 -15.70
CA LEU A 47 -8.55 -1.75 -15.47
C LEU A 47 -9.67 -2.67 -15.95
N THR A 48 -9.29 -3.75 -16.61
CA THR A 48 -10.21 -4.84 -16.91
C THR A 48 -10.41 -5.72 -15.67
N LEU A 49 -11.57 -6.37 -15.54
CA LEU A 49 -11.80 -7.31 -14.43
C LEU A 49 -10.71 -8.38 -14.36
N SER A 50 -10.24 -8.88 -15.51
CA SER A 50 -9.13 -9.85 -15.62
C SER A 50 -7.83 -9.40 -14.98
N GLU A 51 -7.56 -8.09 -14.90
CA GLU A 51 -6.36 -7.56 -14.24
C GLU A 51 -6.57 -7.31 -12.75
N VAL A 52 -7.82 -7.12 -12.32
CA VAL A 52 -8.15 -6.86 -10.92
C VAL A 52 -8.25 -8.13 -10.11
N ILE A 53 -8.75 -9.24 -10.69
CA ILE A 53 -8.80 -10.54 -10.02
C ILE A 53 -7.43 -10.93 -9.42
N PRO A 54 -6.33 -10.98 -10.20
CA PRO A 54 -5.04 -11.39 -9.63
C PRO A 54 -4.52 -10.39 -8.61
N ARG A 55 -4.87 -9.10 -8.71
CA ARG A 55 -4.47 -8.09 -7.71
C ARG A 55 -5.21 -8.27 -6.39
N LEU A 56 -6.50 -8.60 -6.45
CA LEU A 56 -7.28 -8.92 -5.25
C LEU A 56 -6.84 -10.26 -4.67
N GLU A 57 -6.65 -11.31 -5.47
CA GLU A 57 -6.11 -12.60 -5.00
C GLU A 57 -4.77 -12.44 -4.30
N ASN A 58 -3.87 -11.62 -4.84
CA ASN A 58 -2.60 -11.31 -4.19
C ASN A 58 -2.76 -10.54 -2.87
N LEU A 59 -3.78 -9.70 -2.75
CA LEU A 59 -4.07 -8.97 -1.51
C LEU A 59 -4.66 -9.88 -0.44
N PHE A 60 -5.56 -10.79 -0.81
CA PHE A 60 -6.26 -11.63 0.17
C PHE A 60 -5.57 -12.96 0.46
N GLY A 61 -4.58 -13.38 -0.35
CA GLY A 61 -3.84 -14.62 -0.14
C GLY A 61 -4.67 -15.89 -0.40
N THR A 62 -5.89 -15.74 -0.93
CA THR A 62 -6.83 -16.82 -1.23
C THR A 62 -7.30 -16.73 -2.68
N ASN A 63 -7.53 -17.89 -3.31
CA ASN A 63 -8.20 -17.95 -4.60
C ASN A 63 -9.63 -17.45 -4.40
N PHE A 64 -9.93 -16.26 -4.93
CA PHE A 64 -11.23 -15.63 -4.79
C PHE A 64 -12.25 -16.33 -5.70
N LEU A 65 -12.77 -17.47 -5.24
CA LEU A 65 -13.84 -18.20 -5.95
C LEU A 65 -15.08 -17.31 -6.17
N LEU A 66 -15.28 -16.31 -5.30
CA LEU A 66 -16.43 -15.41 -5.35
C LEU A 66 -16.33 -14.31 -6.42
N LEU A 67 -15.13 -13.97 -6.92
CA LEU A 67 -15.06 -13.06 -8.08
C LEU A 67 -15.63 -13.70 -9.35
N ASN A 68 -15.73 -15.03 -9.41
CA ASN A 68 -16.44 -15.70 -10.50
C ASN A 68 -17.96 -15.46 -10.44
N LYS A 69 -18.57 -15.27 -9.25
CA LYS A 69 -19.98 -14.83 -9.16
C LYS A 69 -20.17 -13.41 -9.70
N PHE A 70 -19.12 -12.59 -9.60
CA PHE A 70 -19.11 -11.22 -10.11
C PHE A 70 -18.71 -11.13 -11.60
N LYS A 71 -18.07 -12.14 -12.18
CA LYS A 71 -17.84 -12.20 -13.63
C LYS A 71 -19.13 -12.27 -14.44
N ASP A 72 -20.14 -12.98 -13.93
CA ASP A 72 -21.38 -13.24 -14.67
C ASP A 72 -22.39 -12.07 -14.61
N ASN A 73 -22.28 -11.19 -13.60
CA ASN A 73 -23.23 -10.08 -13.35
C ASN A 73 -22.72 -8.69 -13.79
N LEU A 74 -21.84 -8.64 -14.79
CA LEU A 74 -21.11 -7.44 -15.23
C LEU A 74 -21.95 -6.19 -15.59
N ASN A 75 -23.23 -6.37 -15.92
CA ASN A 75 -24.05 -5.27 -16.45
C ASN A 75 -24.91 -4.53 -15.41
N ASN A 76 -25.02 -5.02 -14.16
CA ASN A 76 -25.81 -4.41 -13.07
C ASN A 76 -25.00 -4.31 -11.77
N PHE A 77 -23.78 -3.78 -11.85
CA PHE A 77 -22.93 -3.62 -10.68
C PHE A 77 -23.20 -2.32 -9.93
N ASP A 78 -23.66 -2.42 -8.67
CA ASP A 78 -23.47 -1.34 -7.72
C ASP A 78 -22.03 -1.42 -7.19
N ILE A 79 -21.19 -0.46 -7.60
CA ILE A 79 -19.81 -0.38 -7.15
C ILE A 79 -19.72 -0.20 -5.62
N LEU A 80 -20.72 0.44 -5.01
CA LEU A 80 -20.76 0.62 -3.56
C LEU A 80 -20.92 -0.72 -2.83
N GLU A 81 -21.77 -1.61 -3.34
CA GLU A 81 -21.94 -2.96 -2.80
C GLU A 81 -20.64 -3.77 -2.93
N LEU A 82 -19.99 -3.74 -4.09
CA LEU A 82 -18.71 -4.42 -4.30
C LEU A 82 -17.63 -3.91 -3.33
N LYS A 83 -17.54 -2.60 -3.15
CA LYS A 83 -16.57 -2.00 -2.24
C LYS A 83 -16.81 -2.44 -0.80
N THR A 84 -18.07 -2.41 -0.36
CA THR A 84 -18.46 -2.83 0.99
C THR A 84 -18.16 -4.30 1.21
N TYR A 85 -18.47 -5.14 0.23
CA TYR A 85 -18.15 -6.57 0.24
C TYR A 85 -16.65 -6.83 0.37
N LEU A 86 -15.82 -6.17 -0.45
CA LEU A 86 -14.37 -6.32 -0.39
C LEU A 86 -13.78 -5.87 0.95
N PHE A 87 -14.34 -4.83 1.58
CA PHE A 87 -13.93 -4.43 2.93
C PHE A 87 -14.24 -5.50 3.97
N GLN A 88 -15.45 -6.07 3.94
CA GLN A 88 -15.83 -7.12 4.88
C GLN A 88 -14.95 -8.36 4.72
N GLU A 89 -14.71 -8.79 3.49
CA GLU A 89 -13.79 -9.91 3.21
C GLU A 89 -12.37 -9.61 3.68
N PHE A 90 -11.89 -8.37 3.52
CA PHE A 90 -10.58 -7.96 4.01
C PHE A 90 -10.48 -8.06 5.53
N TRP A 91 -11.49 -7.60 6.25
CA TRP A 91 -11.52 -7.68 7.70
C TRP A 91 -11.54 -9.14 8.17
N LEU A 92 -12.32 -10.00 7.52
CA LEU A 92 -12.35 -11.44 7.82
C LEU A 92 -10.99 -12.11 7.54
N ALA A 93 -10.36 -11.81 6.41
CA ALA A 93 -9.04 -12.33 6.07
C ALA A 93 -7.97 -11.89 7.08
N TYR A 94 -8.03 -10.63 7.51
CA TYR A 94 -7.12 -10.11 8.53
C TYR A 94 -7.38 -10.77 9.90
N GLU A 95 -8.64 -10.87 10.34
CA GLU A 95 -8.99 -11.46 11.64
C GLU A 95 -8.64 -12.96 11.72
N THR A 96 -8.95 -13.72 10.66
CA THR A 96 -8.53 -15.12 10.56
C THR A 96 -7.01 -15.26 10.65
N LYS A 97 -6.27 -14.32 10.05
CA LYS A 97 -4.80 -14.30 10.13
C LYS A 97 -4.30 -14.00 11.54
N VAL A 98 -4.92 -13.05 12.23
CA VAL A 98 -4.61 -12.74 13.62
C VAL A 98 -4.82 -13.98 14.50
N LEU A 99 -5.97 -14.65 14.36
CA LEU A 99 -6.27 -15.87 15.12
C LEU A 99 -5.27 -16.99 14.84
N GLU A 100 -4.89 -17.20 13.57
CA GLU A 100 -3.88 -18.19 13.18
C GLU A 100 -2.55 -17.95 13.93
N LEU A 101 -2.10 -16.69 14.00
CA LEU A 101 -0.84 -16.34 14.63
C LEU A 101 -0.93 -16.34 16.16
N GLU A 102 -2.06 -15.93 16.73
CA GLU A 102 -2.29 -15.93 18.17
C GLU A 102 -2.38 -17.34 18.75
N THR A 103 -2.90 -18.33 18.00
CA THR A 103 -2.88 -19.74 18.44
C THR A 103 -1.48 -20.28 18.66
N ARG A 104 -0.47 -19.74 17.94
CA ARG A 104 0.93 -20.13 18.12
C ARG A 104 1.53 -19.47 19.36
N HIS A 105 1.34 -18.16 19.51
CA HIS A 105 1.81 -17.44 20.70
C HIS A 105 1.11 -16.09 20.84
N LEU A 106 0.66 -15.80 22.07
CA LEU A 106 -0.11 -14.61 22.40
C LEU A 106 0.70 -13.32 22.15
N GLY A 107 0.11 -12.36 21.43
CA GLY A 107 0.70 -11.03 21.24
C GLY A 107 1.82 -10.91 20.20
N ILE A 108 2.20 -12.01 19.51
CA ILE A 108 3.20 -11.95 18.42
C ILE A 108 2.74 -11.02 17.30
N ILE A 109 1.44 -11.04 16.97
CA ILE A 109 0.88 -10.24 15.89
C ILE A 109 1.24 -8.76 16.01
N ARG A 110 1.14 -8.18 17.22
CA ARG A 110 1.43 -6.76 17.45
C ARG A 110 2.91 -6.42 17.20
N ALA A 111 3.81 -7.33 17.59
CA ALA A 111 5.23 -7.17 17.33
C ALA A 111 5.54 -7.32 15.84
N LEU A 112 4.92 -8.31 15.19
CA LEU A 112 5.07 -8.57 13.76
C LEU A 112 4.59 -7.38 12.92
N GLU A 113 3.38 -6.88 13.16
CA GLU A 113 2.82 -5.71 12.47
C GLU A 113 3.74 -4.50 12.54
N ARG A 114 4.18 -4.15 13.75
CA ARG A 114 5.08 -3.02 13.97
C ARG A 114 6.39 -3.23 13.23
N THR A 115 6.96 -4.43 13.31
CA THR A 115 8.24 -4.77 12.70
C THR A 115 8.16 -4.70 11.18
N LEU A 116 7.13 -5.30 10.56
CA LEU A 116 6.92 -5.26 9.12
C LEU A 116 6.80 -3.82 8.62
N ILE A 117 5.94 -3.01 9.25
CA ILE A 117 5.74 -1.62 8.84
C ILE A 117 7.06 -0.84 8.89
N LEU A 118 7.84 -0.99 9.96
CA LEU A 118 9.11 -0.29 10.11
C LEU A 118 10.14 -0.74 9.06
N ILE A 119 10.26 -2.05 8.82
CA ILE A 119 11.17 -2.61 7.81
C ILE A 119 10.85 -2.05 6.43
N TYR A 120 9.57 -2.08 6.01
CA TYR A 120 9.19 -1.58 4.70
C TYR A 120 9.30 -0.06 4.57
N ILE A 121 9.00 0.71 5.63
CA ILE A 121 9.25 2.17 5.63
C ILE A 121 10.73 2.47 5.41
N ASP A 122 11.62 1.80 6.15
CA ASP A 122 13.07 2.04 6.06
C ASP A 122 13.61 1.60 4.70
N THR A 123 13.13 0.46 4.17
CA THR A 123 13.52 -0.07 2.84
C THR A 123 13.08 0.86 1.72
N GLU A 124 11.81 1.24 1.68
CA GLU A 124 11.27 2.15 0.66
C GLU A 124 11.86 3.56 0.78
N TRP A 125 12.20 4.01 1.98
CA TRP A 125 12.90 5.28 2.16
C TRP A 125 14.31 5.24 1.58
N LYS A 126 15.06 4.15 1.77
CA LYS A 126 16.37 3.96 1.16
C LYS A 126 16.27 3.98 -0.37
N GLU A 127 15.31 3.27 -0.95
CA GLU A 127 15.07 3.31 -2.40
C GLU A 127 14.68 4.72 -2.88
N HIS A 128 13.82 5.41 -2.14
CA HIS A 128 13.41 6.77 -2.47
C HIS A 128 14.61 7.74 -2.50
N LEU A 129 15.54 7.62 -1.55
CA LEU A 129 16.77 8.42 -1.55
C LEU A 129 17.63 8.18 -2.81
N GLN A 130 17.72 6.94 -3.28
CA GLN A 130 18.39 6.62 -4.53
C GLN A 130 17.66 7.22 -5.73
N LYS A 131 16.33 7.07 -5.80
CA LYS A 131 15.48 7.66 -6.86
C LYS A 131 15.60 9.20 -6.88
N MET A 132 15.69 9.84 -5.72
CA MET A 132 15.89 11.30 -5.58
C MET A 132 17.28 11.76 -6.05
N ALA A 133 18.32 10.95 -5.83
CA ALA A 133 19.66 11.25 -6.34
C ALA A 133 19.69 11.21 -7.87
N LEU A 134 19.14 10.14 -8.46
CA LEU A 134 19.02 10.00 -9.92
C LEU A 134 18.16 11.11 -10.54
N LEU A 135 17.04 11.48 -9.90
CA LEU A 135 16.18 12.56 -10.36
C LEU A 135 16.92 13.90 -10.41
N ARG A 136 17.73 14.19 -9.39
CA ARG A 136 18.53 15.42 -9.35
C ARG A 136 19.50 15.50 -10.53
N ASP A 137 20.15 14.38 -10.85
CA ASP A 137 21.10 14.32 -11.96
C ASP A 137 20.37 14.42 -13.31
N ALA A 138 19.23 13.75 -13.48
CA ALA A 138 18.40 13.79 -14.69
C ALA A 138 17.85 15.19 -14.99
N VAL A 139 17.36 15.89 -13.96
CA VAL A 139 16.84 17.26 -14.08
C VAL A 139 17.93 18.25 -14.50
N GLY A 140 19.18 18.01 -14.08
CA GLY A 140 20.34 18.79 -14.55
C GLY A 140 20.47 18.77 -16.07
N TRP A 141 20.28 17.61 -16.71
CA TRP A 141 20.31 17.47 -18.17
C TRP A 141 19.12 18.15 -18.87
N ARG A 142 17.95 18.22 -18.24
CA ARG A 142 16.76 18.85 -18.83
C ARG A 142 16.80 20.37 -18.82
N SER A 143 17.64 20.96 -17.97
CA SER A 143 17.91 22.41 -17.99
C SER A 143 18.42 22.89 -19.35
N TYR A 144 19.08 22.01 -20.13
CA TYR A 144 19.51 22.33 -21.49
C TYR A 144 18.34 22.50 -22.48
N GLY A 145 17.16 21.93 -22.17
CA GLY A 145 15.95 22.02 -22.98
C GLY A 145 15.04 23.21 -22.64
N GLN A 146 15.55 24.24 -21.97
CA GLN A 146 14.82 25.46 -21.58
C GLN A 146 13.61 25.23 -20.64
N ARG A 147 13.50 24.06 -20.02
CA ARG A 147 12.51 23.79 -18.98
C ARG A 147 13.04 24.19 -17.60
N ASN A 148 12.16 24.62 -16.70
CA ASN A 148 12.54 25.06 -15.36
C ASN A 148 12.91 23.84 -14.47
N PRO A 149 14.19 23.62 -14.15
CA PRO A 149 14.64 22.41 -13.45
C PRO A 149 14.08 22.30 -12.03
N LEU A 150 13.93 23.44 -11.35
CA LEU A 150 13.45 23.47 -9.96
C LEU A 150 11.99 23.04 -9.86
N PHE A 151 11.17 23.42 -10.83
CA PHE A 151 9.77 23.04 -10.87
C PHE A 151 9.61 21.55 -11.17
N GLU A 152 10.29 21.03 -12.20
CA GLU A 152 10.24 19.60 -12.54
C GLU A 152 10.74 18.72 -11.40
N TYR A 153 11.86 19.10 -10.75
CA TYR A 153 12.36 18.37 -9.59
C TYR A 153 11.32 18.30 -8.47
N LYS A 154 10.64 19.41 -8.19
CA LYS A 154 9.65 19.47 -7.11
C LYS A 154 8.43 18.60 -7.42
N ASP A 155 7.95 18.63 -8.65
CA ASP A 155 6.76 17.88 -9.08
C ASP A 155 7.03 16.38 -9.11
N GLU A 156 8.13 15.95 -9.75
CA GLU A 156 8.52 14.53 -9.77
C GLU A 156 8.89 14.01 -8.37
N ALA A 157 9.54 14.82 -7.53
CA ALA A 157 9.84 14.43 -6.15
C ALA A 157 8.59 14.23 -5.29
N TYR A 158 7.53 14.99 -5.55
CA TYR A 158 6.24 14.82 -4.88
C TYR A 158 5.58 13.50 -5.32
N GLU A 159 5.53 13.23 -6.62
CA GLU A 159 4.95 12.00 -7.15
C GLU A 159 5.70 10.74 -6.69
N PHE A 160 7.04 10.78 -6.64
CA PHE A 160 7.82 9.67 -6.09
C PHE A 160 7.54 9.46 -4.61
N PHE A 161 7.41 10.52 -3.82
CA PHE A 161 7.09 10.42 -2.41
C PHE A 161 5.70 9.81 -2.15
N LYS A 162 4.70 10.21 -2.94
CA LYS A 162 3.35 9.64 -2.90
C LYS A 162 3.35 8.17 -3.30
N ARG A 163 4.03 7.83 -4.39
CA ARG A 163 4.14 6.45 -4.88
C ARG A 163 4.83 5.54 -3.87
N ARG A 164 5.90 6.01 -3.22
CA ARG A 164 6.59 5.29 -2.13
C ARG A 164 5.62 4.90 -1.02
N ALA A 165 4.77 5.83 -0.56
CA ALA A 165 3.80 5.56 0.48
C ALA A 165 2.77 4.48 0.04
N GLN A 166 2.32 4.53 -1.22
CA GLN A 166 1.45 3.50 -1.79
C GLN A 166 2.13 2.13 -1.81
N ILE A 167 3.35 2.04 -2.34
CA ILE A 167 4.12 0.80 -2.41
C ILE A 167 4.32 0.21 -1.01
N THR A 168 4.71 1.05 -0.05
CA THR A 168 4.91 0.62 1.35
C THR A 168 3.66 -0.07 1.90
N ARG A 169 2.47 0.52 1.70
CA ARG A 169 1.21 -0.09 2.16
C ARG A 169 0.93 -1.44 1.50
N HIS A 170 1.08 -1.51 0.18
CA HIS A 170 0.88 -2.76 -0.54
C HIS A 170 1.80 -3.87 -0.05
N LEU A 171 3.08 -3.59 0.13
CA LEU A 171 4.06 -4.58 0.59
C LEU A 171 3.77 -5.06 2.00
N VAL A 172 3.45 -4.14 2.92
CA VAL A 172 3.11 -4.48 4.31
C VAL A 172 1.91 -5.41 4.37
N ILE A 173 0.82 -5.07 3.68
CA ILE A 173 -0.42 -5.88 3.70
C ILE A 173 -0.18 -7.25 3.05
N TYR A 174 0.51 -7.27 1.90
CA TYR A 174 0.83 -8.50 1.18
C TYR A 174 1.66 -9.47 2.04
N ASP A 175 2.69 -8.96 2.70
CA ASP A 175 3.58 -9.77 3.53
C ASP A 175 2.90 -10.23 4.82
N LEU A 176 2.10 -9.37 5.46
CA LEU A 176 1.31 -9.74 6.64
C LEU A 176 0.36 -10.91 6.35
N ILE A 177 -0.38 -10.84 5.25
CA ILE A 177 -1.37 -11.87 4.90
C ILE A 177 -0.69 -13.19 4.51
N ARG A 178 0.44 -13.13 3.81
CA ARG A 178 1.19 -14.33 3.40
C ARG A 178 2.10 -14.88 4.50
N SER A 179 2.40 -14.10 5.54
CA SER A 179 3.33 -14.52 6.59
C SER A 179 2.86 -15.81 7.27
N SER A 180 3.66 -16.85 7.25
CA SER A 180 3.43 -18.04 8.08
C SER A 180 4.61 -18.18 9.03
N ILE A 181 4.31 -18.22 10.32
CA ILE A 181 5.31 -18.66 11.31
C ILE A 181 5.45 -20.18 11.16
N ILE A 182 6.57 -20.63 10.59
CA ILE A 182 6.96 -22.04 10.54
C ILE A 182 7.36 -22.50 11.93
#